data_AF-A0A0N0VE86-F1
#
_entry.id   AF-A0A0N0VE86-F1
#
_cell.length_a   1.000
_cell.length_b   1.000
_cell.length_c   1.000
_cell.angle_alpha   90.00
_cell.angle_beta   90.00
_cell.angle_gamma   90.00
#
_symmetry.space_group_name_H-M   'P 1'
#
loop_
_entity.id
_entity.type
_entity.pdbx_description
1 polymer ?
#
loop_
_entity_poly.entity_id
_entity_poly.type
_entity_poly.pdbx_seq_one_letter_code
_entity_poly.pdbx_strand_id
1 'polypeptide(L)'
;MSSVSNKFLVAVLAVLVLVASIAAAQGSGCQVPNCDACSPTSEFQCARCAAGYIMNGGQCSPATYCGVTNCIACVSANPNRCATCEKGYMITSSGLCAARRRNAAAAPTTAMWTAAAAAAVAVVYAL
;
A
#
# COMPACT_ATOMS: atom_id res chain seq x y z
N MET A 1 4.05 -29.70 -60.69
CA MET A 1 4.71 -29.09 -59.50
C MET A 1 3.88 -27.98 -58.84
N SER A 2 2.70 -27.60 -59.38
CA SER A 2 2.00 -26.36 -59.03
C SER A 2 1.04 -26.42 -57.82
N SER A 3 0.73 -27.62 -57.30
CA SER A 3 -0.24 -27.79 -56.20
C SER A 3 0.36 -27.52 -54.80
N VAL A 4 1.68 -27.60 -54.66
CA VAL A 4 2.38 -27.47 -53.37
C VAL A 4 2.51 -26.01 -52.94
N SER A 5 2.75 -25.08 -53.88
CA SER A 5 2.90 -23.65 -53.57
C SER A 5 1.59 -23.00 -53.09
N ASN A 6 0.44 -23.39 -53.65
CA ASN A 6 -0.86 -22.87 -53.21
C ASN A 6 -1.24 -23.40 -51.81
N LYS A 7 -0.92 -24.68 -51.53
CA LYS A 7 -1.09 -25.27 -50.19
C LYS A 7 -0.20 -24.62 -49.15
N PHE A 8 1.05 -24.30 -49.50
CA PHE A 8 1.98 -23.59 -48.62
C PHE A 8 1.50 -22.18 -48.31
N LEU A 9 1.02 -21.45 -49.33
CA LEU A 9 0.55 -20.08 -49.18
C LEU A 9 -0.72 -20.02 -48.31
N VAL A 10 -1.65 -20.97 -48.48
CA VAL A 10 -2.82 -21.13 -47.62
C VAL A 10 -2.44 -21.48 -46.17
N ALA A 11 -1.45 -22.35 -45.98
CA ALA A 11 -0.96 -22.69 -44.64
C ALA A 11 -0.29 -21.49 -43.94
N VAL A 12 0.52 -20.71 -44.67
CA VAL A 12 1.18 -19.51 -44.14
C VAL A 12 0.15 -18.43 -43.78
N LEU A 13 -0.87 -18.21 -44.61
CA LEU A 13 -1.97 -17.29 -44.29
C LEU A 13 -2.78 -17.76 -43.08
N ALA A 14 -3.08 -19.06 -42.98
CA ALA A 14 -3.78 -19.61 -41.82
C ALA A 14 -2.98 -19.45 -40.52
N VAL A 15 -1.66 -19.67 -40.56
CA VAL A 15 -0.77 -19.45 -39.42
C VAL A 15 -0.68 -17.97 -39.05
N LEU A 16 -0.59 -17.06 -40.03
CA LEU A 16 -0.61 -15.61 -39.79
C LEU A 16 -1.91 -15.14 -39.14
N VAL A 17 -3.06 -15.65 -39.61
CA VAL A 17 -4.37 -15.37 -39.01
C VAL A 17 -4.45 -15.94 -37.60
N LEU A 18 -3.95 -17.17 -37.37
CA LEU A 18 -3.87 -17.77 -36.04
C LEU A 18 -3.02 -16.92 -35.09
N VAL A 19 -1.83 -16.48 -35.53
CA VAL A 19 -0.90 -15.64 -34.77
C VAL A 19 -1.49 -14.26 -34.46
N ALA A 20 -2.27 -13.68 -35.37
CA ALA A 20 -2.99 -12.44 -35.14
C ALA A 20 -4.08 -12.58 -34.06
N SER A 21 -4.78 -13.72 -33.99
CA SER A 21 -5.78 -13.98 -32.95
C SER A 21 -5.18 -14.20 -31.55
N ILE A 22 -3.93 -14.67 -31.43
CA ILE A 22 -3.25 -14.83 -30.12
C ILE A 22 -2.73 -13.50 -29.56
N ALA A 23 -2.59 -12.46 -30.40
CA ALA A 23 -2.13 -11.13 -29.98
C ALA A 23 -3.21 -10.30 -29.26
N ALA A 24 -4.48 -10.74 -29.28
CA ALA A 24 -5.61 -10.02 -28.67
C ALA A 24 -5.98 -10.54 -27.27
N ALA A 25 -5.35 -11.62 -26.78
CA ALA A 25 -5.66 -12.21 -25.48
C ALA A 25 -4.63 -11.82 -24.41
N GLN A 26 -4.55 -10.53 -24.08
CA GLN A 26 -3.99 -10.10 -22.80
C GLN A 26 -5.03 -9.24 -22.10
N GLY A 27 -5.95 -9.94 -21.47
CA GLY A 27 -7.05 -9.37 -20.71
C GLY A 27 -7.77 -10.46 -19.93
N SER A 28 -7.03 -11.47 -19.45
CA SER A 28 -7.46 -12.20 -18.25
C SER A 28 -7.67 -11.13 -17.18
N GLY A 29 -8.94 -10.94 -16.81
CA GLY A 29 -9.42 -9.72 -16.20
C GLY A 29 -8.55 -9.26 -15.04
N CYS A 30 -8.16 -7.99 -15.07
CA CYS A 30 -7.51 -7.35 -13.93
C CYS A 30 -8.23 -7.74 -12.66
N GLN A 31 -7.53 -8.41 -11.75
CA GLN A 31 -8.07 -8.63 -10.41
C GLN A 31 -8.05 -7.34 -9.58
N VAL A 32 -7.38 -6.28 -10.07
CA VAL A 32 -7.35 -4.98 -9.42
C VAL A 32 -8.65 -4.21 -9.70
N PRO A 33 -9.47 -3.92 -8.67
CA PRO A 33 -10.67 -3.13 -8.84
C PRO A 33 -10.33 -1.70 -9.27
N ASN A 34 -11.17 -1.10 -10.10
CA ASN A 34 -11.03 0.27 -10.62
C ASN A 34 -9.72 0.49 -11.43
N CYS A 35 -9.27 -0.56 -12.12
CA CYS A 35 -8.12 -0.53 -13.01
C CYS A 35 -8.56 -0.52 -14.48
N ASP A 36 -8.16 0.50 -15.23
CA ASP A 36 -8.42 0.63 -16.67
C ASP A 36 -7.44 -0.19 -17.52
N ALA A 37 -6.19 -0.31 -17.07
CA ALA A 37 -5.18 -1.11 -17.75
C ALA A 37 -4.29 -1.86 -16.75
N CYS A 38 -4.24 -3.17 -16.87
CA CYS A 38 -3.35 -4.02 -16.08
C CYS A 38 -1.90 -3.89 -16.53
N SER A 39 -0.99 -4.26 -15.62
CA SER A 39 0.39 -4.51 -15.98
C SER A 39 0.49 -5.73 -16.90
N PRO A 40 1.31 -5.67 -17.98
CA PRO A 40 1.49 -6.80 -18.88
C PRO A 40 2.22 -7.99 -18.20
N THR A 41 2.86 -7.74 -17.06
CA THR A 41 3.63 -8.74 -16.30
C THR A 41 2.88 -9.27 -15.09
N SER A 42 1.76 -8.67 -14.68
CA SER A 42 1.01 -9.13 -13.50
C SER A 42 -0.45 -8.66 -13.51
N GLU A 43 -1.38 -9.61 -13.42
CA GLU A 43 -2.83 -9.37 -13.32
C GLU A 43 -3.27 -8.74 -11.99
N PHE A 44 -2.38 -8.74 -10.99
CA PHE A 44 -2.57 -8.14 -9.67
C PHE A 44 -2.02 -6.71 -9.56
N GLN A 45 -1.43 -6.19 -10.64
CA GLN A 45 -0.92 -4.83 -10.67
C GLN A 45 -1.59 -4.03 -11.77
N CYS A 46 -2.02 -2.84 -11.42
CA CYS A 46 -2.59 -1.88 -12.33
C CYS A 46 -1.52 -0.96 -12.90
N ALA A 47 -1.48 -0.83 -14.22
CA ALA A 47 -0.66 0.14 -14.94
C ALA A 47 -1.38 1.49 -15.12
N ARG A 48 -2.72 1.50 -15.13
CA ARG A 48 -3.53 2.72 -15.22
C ARG A 48 -4.84 2.59 -14.46
N CYS A 49 -5.04 3.45 -13.46
CA CYS A 49 -6.28 3.53 -12.71
C CYS A 49 -7.38 4.28 -13.47
N ALA A 50 -8.63 3.91 -13.18
CA ALA A 50 -9.81 4.60 -13.69
C ALA A 50 -9.85 6.07 -13.25
N ALA A 51 -10.62 6.89 -14.00
CA ALA A 51 -10.80 8.29 -13.66
C ALA A 51 -11.33 8.47 -12.22
N GLY A 52 -10.70 9.35 -11.45
CA GLY A 52 -11.02 9.55 -10.03
C GLY A 52 -10.35 8.55 -9.08
N TYR A 53 -9.48 7.67 -9.58
CA TYR A 53 -8.63 6.78 -8.78
C TYR A 53 -7.15 7.07 -9.02
N ILE A 54 -6.33 6.80 -8.01
CA ILE A 54 -4.89 7.04 -8.00
C ILE A 54 -4.14 5.77 -7.63
N MET A 55 -2.96 5.62 -8.24
CA MET A 55 -2.13 4.43 -8.11
C MET A 55 -1.41 4.41 -6.76
N ASN A 56 -1.53 3.30 -6.04
CA ASN A 56 -0.83 3.03 -4.79
C ASN A 56 -0.32 1.59 -4.79
N GLY A 57 0.98 1.40 -4.99
CA GLY A 57 1.61 0.07 -4.94
C GLY A 57 1.03 -0.93 -5.95
N GLY A 58 0.60 -0.48 -7.13
CA GLY A 58 -0.04 -1.33 -8.13
C GLY A 58 -1.55 -1.53 -7.92
N GLN A 59 -2.17 -0.91 -6.91
CA GLN A 59 -3.61 -0.88 -6.75
C GLN A 59 -4.20 0.52 -7.01
N CYS A 60 -5.51 0.57 -7.27
CA CYS A 60 -6.23 1.81 -7.54
C CYS A 60 -7.12 2.16 -6.36
N SER A 61 -6.76 3.23 -5.65
CA SER A 61 -7.54 3.78 -4.54
C SER A 61 -8.26 5.06 -4.99
N PRO A 62 -9.43 5.41 -4.43
CA PRO A 62 -10.11 6.65 -4.77
C PRO A 62 -9.17 7.86 -4.59
N ALA A 63 -9.27 8.86 -5.46
CA ALA A 63 -8.43 10.06 -5.38
C ALA A 63 -8.62 10.85 -4.08
N THR A 64 -9.80 10.71 -3.46
CA THR A 64 -10.15 11.28 -2.16
C THR A 64 -9.61 10.45 -0.98
N TYR A 65 -9.14 9.23 -1.24
CA TYR A 65 -8.66 8.34 -0.19
C TYR A 65 -7.23 8.73 0.20
N CYS A 66 -7.10 9.34 1.38
CA CYS A 66 -5.82 9.43 2.06
C CYS A 66 -5.53 8.12 2.76
N GLY A 67 -4.49 7.40 2.31
CA GLY A 67 -4.01 6.21 3.02
C GLY A 67 -3.31 6.54 4.34
N VAL A 68 -3.14 7.82 4.67
CA VAL A 68 -2.47 8.28 5.89
C VAL A 68 -3.47 8.41 7.03
N THR A 69 -3.31 7.61 8.08
CA THR A 69 -4.11 7.69 9.30
C THR A 69 -3.99 9.08 9.95
N ASN A 70 -5.10 9.65 10.45
CA ASN A 70 -5.16 10.97 11.08
C ASN A 70 -4.79 12.13 10.13
N CYS A 71 -5.06 11.99 8.84
CA CYS A 71 -4.85 13.01 7.83
C CYS A 71 -6.18 13.65 7.41
N ILE A 72 -6.26 14.98 7.50
CA ILE A 72 -7.41 15.79 7.05
C ILE A 72 -7.35 15.99 5.53
N ALA A 73 -6.17 16.27 4.98
CA ALA A 73 -5.98 16.54 3.56
C ALA A 73 -4.67 15.94 3.05
N CYS A 74 -4.71 15.22 1.94
CA CYS A 74 -3.50 14.70 1.27
C CYS A 74 -2.84 15.74 0.39
N VAL A 75 -1.59 15.48 0.02
CA VAL A 75 -0.92 16.20 -1.06
C VAL A 75 -1.56 15.82 -2.40
N SER A 76 -1.91 16.81 -3.22
CA SER A 76 -2.40 16.61 -4.58
C SER A 76 -1.42 15.72 -5.37
N ALA A 77 -1.91 14.62 -5.94
CA ALA A 77 -1.15 13.57 -6.63
C ALA A 77 -0.32 12.61 -5.75
N ASN A 78 -0.35 12.70 -4.41
CA ASN A 78 0.30 11.74 -3.53
C ASN A 78 -0.60 11.30 -2.36
N PRO A 79 -1.35 10.19 -2.49
CA PRO A 79 -2.23 9.67 -1.42
C PRO A 79 -1.47 9.17 -0.19
N ASN A 80 -0.17 8.90 -0.36
CA ASN A 80 0.72 8.42 0.69
C ASN A 80 1.33 9.55 1.52
N ARG A 81 1.04 10.82 1.18
CA ARG A 81 1.55 11.99 1.89
C ARG A 81 0.41 12.89 2.32
N CYS A 82 0.39 13.22 3.60
CA CYS A 82 -0.53 14.15 4.19
C CYS A 82 -0.03 15.58 4.06
N ALA A 83 -0.90 16.47 3.57
CA ALA A 83 -0.71 17.92 3.55
C ALA A 83 -1.20 18.58 4.85
N THR A 84 -2.20 18.00 5.53
CA THR A 84 -2.73 18.55 6.78
C THR A 84 -3.17 17.44 7.73
N CYS A 85 -2.54 17.36 8.90
CA CYS A 85 -2.88 16.36 9.91
C CYS A 85 -4.00 16.82 10.85
N GLU A 86 -4.67 15.85 11.47
CA GLU A 86 -5.69 16.09 12.48
C GLU A 86 -5.11 16.73 13.75
N LYS A 87 -5.98 17.40 14.53
CA LYS A 87 -5.56 18.17 15.71
C LYS A 87 -4.83 17.25 16.71
N GLY A 88 -3.58 17.59 17.04
CA GLY A 88 -2.72 16.80 17.93
C GLY A 88 -1.66 15.95 17.21
N TYR A 89 -1.73 15.87 15.88
CA TYR A 89 -0.76 15.20 15.02
C TYR A 89 0.09 16.21 14.27
N MET A 90 1.34 15.84 13.97
CA MET A 90 2.28 16.64 13.20
C MET A 90 2.76 15.85 11.98
N ILE A 91 2.99 16.56 10.87
CA ILE A 91 3.53 15.97 9.64
C ILE A 91 4.99 15.58 9.88
N THR A 92 5.33 14.33 9.60
CA THR A 92 6.72 13.82 9.63
C THR A 92 7.46 14.14 8.33
N SER A 93 8.78 13.98 8.31
CA SER A 93 9.59 14.08 7.10
C SER A 93 9.15 13.11 5.99
N SER A 94 8.58 11.96 6.37
CA SER A 94 7.97 10.99 5.45
C SER A 94 6.59 11.40 4.92
N GLY A 95 6.02 12.51 5.38
CA GLY A 95 4.68 12.96 4.98
C GLY A 95 3.54 12.21 5.68
N LEU A 96 3.81 11.54 6.80
CA LEU A 96 2.78 10.86 7.60
C LEU A 96 2.36 11.73 8.79
N CYS A 97 1.16 11.48 9.33
CA CYS A 97 0.70 12.14 10.54
C CYS A 97 1.10 11.31 11.76
N ALA A 98 2.08 11.80 12.52
CA ALA A 98 2.47 11.21 13.79
C ALA A 98 1.94 12.06 14.94
N ALA A 99 1.35 11.41 15.95
CA ALA A 99 1.03 12.10 17.19
C ALA A 99 2.33 12.70 17.72
N ARG A 100 2.28 13.95 18.17
CA ARG A 100 3.41 14.52 18.89
C ARG A 100 3.58 13.63 20.12
N ARG A 101 4.62 12.78 20.14
CA ARG A 101 5.07 12.11 21.35
C ARG A 101 5.47 13.26 22.27
N ARG A 102 4.50 13.81 23.01
CA ARG A 102 4.77 14.37 24.32
C ARG A 102 5.49 13.23 24.98
N ASN A 103 6.79 13.40 25.22
CA ASN A 103 7.61 12.45 25.93
C ASN A 103 6.72 11.74 26.94
N ALA A 104 6.65 10.42 26.85
CA ALA A 104 6.13 9.61 27.93
C ALA A 104 7.08 9.82 29.12
N ALA A 105 7.01 11.00 29.75
CA ALA A 105 7.51 11.20 31.08
C ALA A 105 6.51 10.47 31.95
N ALA A 106 6.95 9.32 32.44
CA ALA A 106 6.24 8.46 33.39
C ALA A 106 4.90 7.91 32.87
N ALA A 107 4.90 6.62 32.51
CA ALA A 107 3.82 5.78 33.02
C ALA A 107 3.66 6.12 34.52
N PRO A 108 2.46 6.36 35.04
CA PRO A 108 2.32 6.56 36.47
C PRO A 108 2.92 5.33 37.15
N THR A 109 4.03 5.53 37.87
CA THR A 109 4.47 4.61 38.92
C THR A 109 3.45 4.71 40.05
N THR A 110 2.20 4.34 39.76
CA THR A 110 1.22 3.90 40.75
C THR A 110 1.15 2.38 40.72
N ALA A 111 2.31 1.72 40.53
CA ALA A 111 2.60 0.53 41.31
C ALA A 111 2.86 1.02 42.74
N MET A 112 1.74 1.31 43.41
CA MET A 112 1.70 1.75 44.79
C MET A 112 2.49 0.79 45.65
N TRP A 113 3.37 1.38 46.45
CA TRP A 113 4.04 0.77 47.58
C TRP A 113 3.05 0.17 48.58
N THR A 114 2.66 -1.09 48.42
CA THR A 114 2.17 -1.89 49.56
C THR A 114 2.60 -3.35 49.43
N ALA A 115 3.88 -3.61 49.68
CA ALA A 115 4.33 -4.84 50.33
C ALA A 115 5.80 -4.70 50.79
N ALA A 116 5.95 -4.23 52.02
CA ALA A 116 7.01 -4.61 52.94
C ALA A 116 8.48 -4.45 52.48
N ALA A 117 8.98 -3.21 52.49
CA ALA A 117 10.34 -2.98 52.97
C ALA A 117 10.32 -3.08 54.52
N ALA A 118 10.33 -4.31 55.04
CA ALA A 118 10.52 -4.57 56.46
C ALA A 118 11.65 -5.58 56.63
N ALA A 119 12.81 -5.07 57.07
CA ALA A 119 13.85 -5.73 57.88
C ALA A 119 15.27 -5.41 57.39
N ALA A 120 15.73 -4.18 57.64
CA ALA A 120 17.17 -3.87 57.62
C ALA A 120 17.55 -2.74 58.59
N VAL A 121 16.97 -2.70 59.79
CA VAL A 121 17.46 -1.83 60.88
C VAL A 121 17.33 -2.56 62.22
N ALA A 122 18.26 -3.48 62.50
CA ALA A 122 18.33 -4.19 63.78
C ALA A 122 19.77 -4.33 64.29
N VAL A 123 20.61 -3.29 64.14
CA VAL A 123 22.01 -3.36 64.63
C VAL A 123 22.44 -2.15 65.49
N VAL A 124 21.60 -1.14 65.73
CA VAL A 124 22.09 0.11 66.38
C VAL A 124 21.59 0.32 67.82
N TYR A 125 20.59 -0.41 68.31
CA TYR A 125 20.09 -0.22 69.69
C TYR A 125 19.92 -1.55 70.43
N ALA A 126 21.05 -2.13 70.85
CA ALA A 126 21.14 -3.05 71.99
C ALA A 126 22.56 -2.95 72.58
N LEU A 127 22.81 -1.81 73.23
CA LEU A 127 23.59 -1.77 74.46
C LEU A 127 22.76 -2.41 75.57
#